data_AF-A0AAP9W5G5-F1
#
_entry.id   AF-A0AAP9W5G5-F1
#
_cell.length_a   1.000
_cell.length_b   1.000
_cell.length_c   1.000
_cell.angle_alpha   90.00
_cell.angle_beta   90.00
_cell.angle_gamma   90.00
#
_symmetry.space_group_name_H-M   'P 1'
#
loop_
_entity.id
_entity.type
_entity.pdbx_description
1 polymer ?
#
loop_
_entity_poly.entity_id
_entity_poly.type
_entity_poly.pdbx_seq_one_letter_code
_entity_poly.pdbx_strand_id
1 'polypeptide(L)'
;MEPNSTPDPDETAGQLMARREAMQAEAASLLGQMLFAFSSVDVNLGLCLAWLDNGTNLETLSKSIEGQNIHTKLEALSTRVAERLPAGSKHRAAYERWIKRVHAARLRRNEMVHGRWGVEAHRHKIVNVIGLPSGAQRCVEYNLAELAAFNKELCALERELARLRAHWPL
;
A
#
# COMPACT_ATOMS: atom_id res chain seq x y z
N MET A 1 -21.59 -4.06 -11.70
CA MET A 1 -22.62 -3.04 -11.99
C MET A 1 -22.43 -1.96 -10.95
N GLU A 2 -21.90 -0.80 -11.34
CA GLU A 2 -21.93 0.37 -10.44
C GLU A 2 -23.39 0.83 -10.33
N PRO A 3 -23.91 1.08 -9.12
CA PRO A 3 -25.22 1.69 -9.00
C PRO A 3 -25.13 3.13 -9.54
N ASN A 4 -25.88 3.40 -10.60
CA ASN A 4 -26.18 4.75 -11.08
C ASN A 4 -26.76 5.53 -9.91
N SER A 5 -25.91 6.28 -9.22
CA SER A 5 -26.30 7.09 -8.06
C SER A 5 -26.70 8.46 -8.58
N THR A 6 -27.82 8.49 -9.31
CA THR A 6 -28.57 9.73 -9.46
C THR A 6 -29.00 10.15 -8.05
N PRO A 7 -28.70 11.38 -7.61
CA PRO A 7 -29.10 11.84 -6.29
C PRO A 7 -30.61 11.72 -6.16
N ASP A 8 -31.07 11.07 -5.09
CA ASP A 8 -32.49 10.95 -4.78
C ASP A 8 -33.03 12.38 -4.54
N PRO A 9 -33.97 12.87 -5.37
CA PRO A 9 -34.48 14.24 -5.25
C PRO A 9 -35.17 14.50 -3.90
N ASP A 10 -35.51 13.45 -3.15
CA ASP A 10 -36.13 13.51 -1.82
C ASP A 10 -35.14 13.26 -0.67
N GLU A 11 -33.82 13.17 -0.94
CA GLU A 11 -32.81 13.02 0.12
C GLU A 11 -32.79 14.26 1.03
N THR A 12 -33.21 14.08 2.27
CA THR A 12 -33.15 15.13 3.29
C THR A 12 -31.71 15.49 3.63
N ALA A 13 -31.48 16.74 4.05
CA ALA A 13 -30.18 17.18 4.53
C ALA A 13 -29.64 16.30 5.68
N GLY A 14 -30.54 15.78 6.53
CA GLY A 14 -30.18 14.85 7.61
C GLY A 14 -29.67 13.50 7.09
N GLN A 15 -30.31 12.92 6.07
CA GLN A 15 -29.84 11.68 5.44
C GLN A 15 -28.48 11.85 4.77
N LEU A 16 -28.26 12.98 4.08
CA LEU A 16 -26.98 13.28 3.45
C LEU A 16 -25.86 13.46 4.48
N MET A 17 -26.12 14.16 5.59
CA MET A 17 -25.16 14.31 6.68
C MET A 17 -24.81 12.95 7.31
N ALA A 18 -25.80 12.12 7.61
CA ALA A 18 -25.58 10.78 8.15
C ALA A 18 -24.76 9.90 7.19
N ARG A 19 -25.04 9.96 5.88
CA ARG A 19 -24.25 9.28 4.84
C ARG A 19 -22.81 9.77 4.85
N ARG A 20 -22.60 11.08 4.89
CA ARG A 20 -21.26 11.69 4.93
C ARG A 20 -20.45 11.19 6.13
N GLU A 21 -21.05 11.19 7.32
CA GLU A 21 -20.41 10.72 8.55
C GLU A 21 -20.06 9.23 8.48
N ALA A 22 -20.99 8.39 8.01
CA ALA A 22 -20.75 6.96 7.85
C ALA A 22 -19.61 6.67 6.86
N MET A 23 -19.63 7.33 5.71
CA MET A 23 -18.56 7.23 4.70
C MET A 23 -17.21 7.70 5.25
N GLN A 24 -17.18 8.78 6.02
CA GLN A 24 -15.96 9.27 6.65
C GLN A 24 -15.41 8.26 7.66
N ALA A 25 -16.26 7.68 8.50
CA ALA A 25 -15.86 6.68 9.48
C ALA A 25 -15.30 5.42 8.82
N GLU A 26 -15.95 4.94 7.76
CA GLU A 26 -15.47 3.78 7.00
C GLU A 26 -14.15 4.07 6.28
N ALA A 27 -14.03 5.21 5.62
CA ALA A 27 -12.78 5.62 4.98
C ALA A 27 -11.63 5.75 5.99
N ALA A 28 -11.88 6.35 7.15
CA ALA A 28 -10.89 6.46 8.22
C ALA A 28 -10.42 5.08 8.72
N SER A 29 -11.36 4.14 8.89
CA SER A 29 -11.03 2.76 9.25
C SER A 29 -10.16 2.07 8.18
N LEU A 30 -10.54 2.19 6.90
CA LEU A 30 -9.80 1.60 5.79
C LEU A 30 -8.39 2.19 5.63
N LEU A 31 -8.25 3.51 5.81
CA LEU A 31 -6.95 4.19 5.79
C LEU A 31 -6.08 3.81 6.98
N GLY A 32 -6.67 3.63 8.17
CA GLY A 32 -5.97 3.08 9.33
C GLY A 32 -5.46 1.66 9.07
N GLN A 33 -6.31 0.77 8.58
CA GLN A 33 -5.94 -0.60 8.21
C GLN A 33 -4.79 -0.64 7.19
N MET A 34 -4.79 0.28 6.22
CA MET A 34 -3.72 0.41 5.23
C MET A 34 -2.37 0.70 5.88
N LEU A 35 -2.32 1.57 6.90
CA LEU A 35 -1.08 1.87 7.61
C LEU A 35 -0.50 0.62 8.28
N PHE A 36 -1.34 -0.16 8.98
CA PHE A 36 -0.93 -1.41 9.60
C PHE A 36 -0.48 -2.44 8.56
N ALA A 37 -1.28 -2.68 7.51
CA ALA A 37 -0.96 -3.64 6.47
C ALA A 37 0.36 -3.29 5.74
N PHE A 38 0.58 -2.01 5.45
CA PHE A 38 1.83 -1.55 4.84
C PHE A 38 3.03 -1.70 5.80
N SER A 39 2.83 -1.42 7.09
CA SER A 39 3.88 -1.63 8.10
C SER A 39 4.27 -3.11 8.20
N SER A 40 3.31 -4.04 8.14
CA SER A 40 3.60 -5.47 8.10
C SER A 40 4.44 -5.85 6.88
N VAL A 41 4.18 -5.28 5.70
CA VAL A 41 5.02 -5.49 4.51
C VAL A 41 6.45 -5.00 4.75
N ASP A 42 6.64 -3.81 5.32
CA ASP A 42 7.97 -3.25 5.61
C ASP A 42 8.76 -4.08 6.64
N VAL A 43 8.10 -4.54 7.70
CA VAL A 43 8.70 -5.42 8.71
C VAL A 43 9.11 -6.75 8.09
N ASN A 44 8.22 -7.40 7.34
CA ASN A 44 8.52 -8.68 6.71
C ASN A 44 9.63 -8.59 5.66
N LEU A 45 9.73 -7.46 4.94
CA LEU A 45 10.85 -7.19 4.05
C LEU A 45 12.17 -7.04 4.83
N GLY A 46 12.16 -6.28 5.93
CA GLY A 46 13.31 -6.15 6.81
C GLY A 46 13.78 -7.51 7.35
N LEU A 47 12.85 -8.35 7.83
CA LEU A 47 13.14 -9.71 8.26
C LEU A 47 13.69 -10.57 7.13
N CYS A 48 13.15 -10.45 5.91
CA CYS A 48 13.65 -11.17 4.74
C CYS A 48 15.13 -10.83 4.46
N LEU A 49 15.50 -9.56 4.56
CA LEU A 49 16.87 -9.10 4.32
C LEU A 49 17.82 -9.47 5.46
N ALA A 50 17.34 -9.43 6.71
CA ALA A 50 18.13 -9.82 7.87
C ALA A 50 18.44 -11.32 7.91
N TRP A 51 17.53 -12.14 7.38
CA TRP A 51 17.62 -13.60 7.33
C TRP A 51 18.24 -14.16 6.04
N LEU A 52 18.84 -13.32 5.19
CA LEU A 52 19.63 -13.81 4.05
C LEU A 52 20.72 -14.78 4.52
N ASP A 53 21.10 -15.73 3.66
CA ASP A 53 22.10 -16.76 3.99
C ASP A 53 21.74 -17.57 5.25
N ASN A 54 20.46 -17.90 5.42
CA ASN A 54 19.92 -18.61 6.59
C ASN A 54 20.28 -17.95 7.93
N GLY A 55 20.43 -16.62 7.95
CA GLY A 55 20.71 -15.86 9.16
C GLY A 55 22.15 -15.94 9.67
N THR A 56 23.09 -16.43 8.85
CA THR A 56 24.52 -16.55 9.24
C THR A 56 25.11 -15.20 9.69
N ASN A 57 24.63 -14.08 9.12
CA ASN A 57 25.07 -12.72 9.45
C ASN A 57 23.94 -11.86 10.04
N LEU A 58 23.00 -12.47 10.78
CA LEU A 58 21.76 -11.82 11.25
C LEU A 58 22.00 -10.50 11.98
N GLU A 59 22.97 -10.43 12.89
CA GLU A 59 23.21 -9.21 13.68
C GLU A 59 23.74 -8.06 12.80
N THR A 60 24.71 -8.35 11.94
CA THR A 60 25.29 -7.37 11.01
C THR A 60 24.25 -6.86 10.01
N LEU A 61 23.46 -7.77 9.43
CA LEU A 61 22.42 -7.41 8.47
C LEU A 61 21.28 -6.63 9.15
N SER A 62 20.88 -7.02 10.36
CA SER A 62 19.86 -6.29 11.13
C SER A 62 20.29 -4.85 11.41
N LYS A 63 21.53 -4.62 11.85
CA LYS A 63 22.09 -3.27 12.04
C LYS A 63 22.16 -2.48 10.73
N SER A 64 22.47 -3.15 9.62
CA SER A 64 22.49 -2.50 8.30
C SER A 64 21.11 -2.02 7.85
N ILE A 65 20.05 -2.76 8.19
CA ILE A 65 18.65 -2.46 7.83
C ILE A 65 17.99 -1.47 8.79
N GLU A 66 18.54 -1.33 10.00
CA GLU A 66 18.05 -0.38 11.01
C GLU A 66 17.99 1.05 10.44
N GLY A 67 16.87 1.74 10.68
CA GLY A 67 16.65 3.09 10.18
C GLY A 67 16.41 3.21 8.67
N GLN A 68 16.55 2.13 7.89
CA GLN A 68 16.24 2.18 6.45
C GLN A 68 14.73 2.30 6.21
N ASN A 69 14.37 3.15 5.27
CA ASN A 69 13.01 3.20 4.75
C ASN A 69 12.76 2.04 3.76
N ILE A 70 11.49 1.76 3.48
CA ILE A 70 11.10 0.65 2.60
C ILE A 70 11.71 0.75 1.18
N HIS A 71 11.99 1.95 0.66
CA HIS A 71 12.58 2.09 -0.67
C HIS A 71 14.01 1.57 -0.70
N THR A 72 14.84 1.96 0.27
CA THR A 72 16.22 1.45 0.42
C THR A 72 16.24 -0.06 0.63
N LYS A 73 15.29 -0.61 1.41
CA LYS A 73 15.14 -2.07 1.57
C LYS A 73 14.79 -2.77 0.24
N LEU A 74 13.92 -2.18 -0.58
CA LEU A 74 13.57 -2.73 -1.89
C LEU A 74 14.77 -2.73 -2.85
N GLU A 75 15.59 -1.68 -2.82
CA GLU A 75 16.83 -1.62 -3.61
C GLU A 75 17.80 -2.71 -3.17
N ALA A 76 17.99 -2.87 -1.86
CA ALA A 76 18.82 -3.95 -1.31
C ALA A 76 18.32 -5.32 -1.77
N LEU A 77 17.01 -5.59 -1.70
CA LEU A 77 16.42 -6.83 -2.19
C LEU A 77 16.66 -7.02 -3.69
N SER A 78 16.49 -5.98 -4.49
CA SER A 78 16.71 -6.02 -5.94
C SER A 78 18.16 -6.40 -6.27
N THR A 79 19.14 -5.81 -5.57
CA THR A 79 20.55 -6.16 -5.72
C THR A 79 20.80 -7.64 -5.40
N ARG A 80 20.27 -8.12 -4.26
CA ARG A 80 20.42 -9.53 -3.86
C ARG A 80 19.80 -10.51 -4.85
N VAL A 81 18.61 -10.18 -5.38
CA VAL A 81 17.95 -10.97 -6.41
C VAL A 81 18.80 -11.03 -7.68
N ALA A 82 19.40 -9.92 -8.09
CA ALA A 82 20.26 -9.88 -9.28
C ALA A 82 21.58 -10.64 -9.10
N GLU A 83 22.15 -10.63 -7.89
CA GLU A 83 23.38 -11.37 -7.54
C GLU A 83 23.16 -12.88 -7.49
N ARG A 84 22.03 -13.33 -6.93
CA ARG A 84 21.80 -14.75 -6.62
C ARG A 84 20.99 -15.51 -7.65
N LEU A 85 20.14 -14.83 -8.40
CA LEU A 85 19.22 -15.47 -9.34
C LEU A 85 19.58 -15.15 -10.79
N PRO A 86 19.71 -16.18 -11.66
CA PRO A 86 20.00 -15.97 -13.07
C PRO A 86 18.99 -15.05 -13.75
N ALA A 87 19.48 -14.19 -14.64
CA ALA A 87 18.64 -13.35 -15.50
C ALA A 87 17.64 -14.22 -16.30
N GLY A 88 16.40 -13.76 -16.41
CA GLY A 88 15.33 -14.48 -17.11
C GLY A 88 14.76 -15.71 -16.37
N SER A 89 15.31 -16.08 -15.21
CA SER A 89 14.72 -17.16 -14.40
C SER A 89 13.33 -16.78 -13.89
N LYS A 90 12.43 -17.77 -13.79
CA LYS A 90 11.08 -17.56 -13.26
C LYS A 90 11.10 -16.97 -11.84
N HIS A 91 12.10 -17.33 -11.05
CA HIS A 91 12.24 -16.90 -9.65
C HIS A 91 12.61 -15.41 -9.59
N ARG A 92 13.61 -15.00 -10.38
CA ARG A 92 14.00 -13.60 -10.50
C ARG A 92 12.83 -12.73 -10.98
N ALA A 93 12.12 -13.18 -12.02
CA ALA A 93 10.95 -12.47 -12.53
C ALA A 93 9.80 -12.36 -11.50
N ALA A 94 9.67 -13.33 -10.60
CA ALA A 94 8.68 -13.28 -9.52
C ALA A 94 9.05 -12.22 -8.47
N TYR A 95 10.31 -12.19 -8.03
CA TYR A 95 10.82 -11.16 -7.12
C TYR A 95 10.75 -9.76 -7.73
N GLU A 96 11.19 -9.57 -8.98
CA GLU A 96 11.15 -8.26 -9.67
C GLU A 96 9.71 -7.73 -9.78
N ARG A 97 8.74 -8.62 -10.08
CA ARG A 97 7.32 -8.27 -10.11
C ARG A 97 6.81 -7.85 -8.74
N TRP A 98 7.17 -8.60 -7.70
CA TRP A 98 6.80 -8.28 -6.33
C TRP A 98 7.38 -6.92 -5.90
N ILE A 99 8.67 -6.67 -6.14
CA ILE A 99 9.35 -5.40 -5.86
C ILE A 99 8.62 -4.24 -6.56
N LYS A 100 8.30 -4.39 -7.84
CA LYS A 100 7.58 -3.37 -8.61
C LYS A 100 6.20 -3.06 -8.01
N ARG A 101 5.47 -4.09 -7.57
CA ARG A 101 4.14 -3.90 -6.95
C ARG A 101 4.23 -3.24 -5.58
N VAL A 102 5.21 -3.60 -4.74
CA VAL A 102 5.43 -2.92 -3.46
C VAL A 102 5.84 -1.45 -3.68
N HIS A 103 6.68 -1.18 -4.67
CA HIS A 103 7.02 0.21 -5.03
C HIS A 103 5.79 1.02 -5.46
N ALA A 104 4.92 0.45 -6.30
CA ALA A 104 3.66 1.10 -6.67
C ALA A 104 2.73 1.32 -5.46
N ALA A 105 2.62 0.34 -4.57
CA ALA A 105 1.85 0.45 -3.34
C ALA A 105 2.42 1.54 -2.41
N ARG A 106 3.74 1.67 -2.30
CA ARG A 106 4.41 2.76 -1.55
C ARG A 106 4.02 4.12 -2.09
N LEU A 107 4.09 4.32 -3.41
CA LEU A 107 3.72 5.61 -4.02
C LEU A 107 2.26 5.96 -3.71
N ARG A 108 1.34 5.01 -3.93
CA ARG A 108 -0.09 5.19 -3.63
C ARG A 108 -0.34 5.48 -2.14
N ARG A 109 0.32 4.76 -1.24
CA ARG A 109 0.24 5.01 0.22
C ARG A 109 0.73 6.41 0.58
N ASN A 110 1.85 6.86 0.01
CA ASN A 110 2.39 8.19 0.31
C ASN A 110 1.40 9.29 -0.12
N GLU A 111 0.77 9.14 -1.28
CA GLU A 111 -0.30 10.04 -1.72
C GLU A 111 -1.48 10.08 -0.74
N MET A 112 -1.89 8.91 -0.23
CA MET A 112 -2.99 8.78 0.72
C MET A 112 -2.66 9.36 2.11
N VAL A 113 -1.42 9.24 2.57
CA VAL A 113 -0.98 9.73 3.89
C VAL A 113 -0.74 11.23 3.90
N HIS A 114 -0.20 11.79 2.82
CA HIS A 114 0.15 13.21 2.76
C HIS A 114 -0.94 14.12 2.18
N GLY A 115 -2.05 13.53 1.74
CA GLY A 115 -3.19 14.28 1.23
C GLY A 115 -4.17 14.71 2.32
N ARG A 116 -5.10 15.59 1.95
CA ARG A 116 -6.20 16.06 2.80
C ARG A 116 -7.49 15.40 2.35
N TRP A 117 -8.22 14.83 3.29
CA TRP A 117 -9.39 14.00 3.02
C TRP A 117 -10.71 14.78 3.16
N GLY A 118 -11.65 14.48 2.28
CA GLY A 118 -13.03 14.96 2.31
C GLY A 118 -14.00 13.89 1.81
N VAL A 119 -15.29 14.12 2.01
CA VAL A 119 -16.35 13.22 1.56
C VAL A 119 -17.31 14.00 0.65
N GLU A 120 -17.49 13.49 -0.55
CA GLU A 120 -18.50 13.94 -1.51
C GLU A 120 -19.64 12.91 -1.52
N ALA A 121 -20.57 13.11 -0.58
CA ALA A 121 -21.62 12.14 -0.26
C ALA A 121 -22.65 11.96 -1.39
N HIS A 122 -22.90 12.99 -2.20
CA HIS A 122 -23.83 12.89 -3.33
C HIS A 122 -23.32 11.95 -4.42
N ARG A 123 -22.00 11.91 -4.62
CA ARG A 123 -21.35 11.08 -5.64
C ARG A 123 -20.78 9.78 -5.07
N HIS A 124 -21.00 9.52 -3.78
CA HIS A 124 -20.41 8.41 -3.05
C HIS A 124 -18.88 8.33 -3.21
N LYS A 125 -18.20 9.48 -3.16
CA LYS A 125 -16.75 9.57 -3.29
C LYS A 125 -16.07 10.02 -1.99
N ILE A 126 -14.91 9.44 -1.75
CA ILE A 126 -13.92 9.90 -0.78
C ILE A 126 -12.86 10.67 -1.57
N VAL A 127 -12.66 11.92 -1.22
CA VAL A 127 -11.80 12.85 -1.96
C VAL A 127 -10.47 13.00 -1.22
N ASN A 128 -9.36 12.85 -1.95
CA ASN A 128 -8.02 13.13 -1.45
C ASN A 128 -7.38 14.26 -2.25
N VAL A 129 -7.08 15.37 -1.59
CA VAL A 129 -6.43 16.53 -2.20
C VAL A 129 -4.94 16.52 -1.86
N ILE A 130 -4.09 16.43 -2.88
CA ILE A 130 -2.64 16.34 -2.76
C ILE A 130 -2.02 17.64 -3.28
N GLY A 131 -1.01 18.15 -2.58
CA GLY A 131 -0.32 19.40 -2.91
C GLY A 131 -0.64 20.55 -1.94
N LEU A 132 0.01 21.70 -2.14
CA LEU A 132 -0.15 22.88 -1.27
C LEU A 132 -1.40 23.67 -1.63
N PRO A 133 -2.14 24.24 -0.66
CA PRO A 133 -3.26 25.16 -0.92
C PRO A 133 -2.90 26.38 -1.78
N SER A 134 -1.66 26.84 -1.71
CA SER A 134 -1.16 28.00 -2.45
C SER A 134 -0.50 27.66 -3.79
N GLY A 135 -0.52 26.39 -4.23
CA GLY A 135 0.17 25.94 -5.43
C GLY A 135 -0.64 24.93 -6.24
N ALA A 136 0.05 24.15 -7.07
CA ALA A 136 -0.59 23.10 -7.85
C ALA A 136 -1.18 22.03 -6.93
N GLN A 137 -2.48 21.77 -7.10
CA GLN A 137 -3.20 20.70 -6.41
C GLN A 137 -3.70 19.70 -7.43
N ARG A 138 -3.78 18.43 -7.01
CA ARG A 138 -4.59 17.43 -7.69
C ARG A 138 -5.57 16.77 -6.74
N CYS A 139 -6.74 16.47 -7.28
CA CYS A 139 -7.79 15.74 -6.61
C CYS A 139 -7.77 14.29 -7.09
N VAL A 140 -7.75 13.35 -6.15
CA VAL A 140 -7.98 11.93 -6.45
C VAL A 140 -9.25 11.51 -5.74
N GLU A 141 -10.19 10.98 -6.51
CA GLU A 141 -11.45 10.47 -5.99
C GLU A 141 -11.35 8.95 -5.84
N TYR A 142 -11.80 8.46 -4.70
CA TYR A 142 -11.91 7.05 -4.40
C TYR A 142 -13.36 6.69 -4.09
N ASN A 143 -13.77 5.47 -4.35
CA ASN A 143 -14.86 4.84 -3.63
C ASN A 143 -14.31 3.97 -2.48
N LEU A 144 -15.18 3.60 -1.52
CA LEU A 144 -14.78 2.79 -0.37
C LEU A 144 -14.25 1.41 -0.79
N ALA A 145 -14.79 0.84 -1.88
CA ALA A 145 -14.33 -0.44 -2.41
C ALA A 145 -12.89 -0.39 -2.95
N GLU A 146 -12.45 0.73 -3.53
CA GLU A 146 -11.08 0.94 -4.01
C GLU A 146 -10.08 1.05 -2.86
N LEU A 147 -10.48 1.66 -1.74
CA LEU A 147 -9.67 1.69 -0.51
C LEU A 147 -9.58 0.29 0.10
N ALA A 148 -10.70 -0.44 0.17
CA ALA A 148 -10.73 -1.82 0.64
C ALA A 148 -9.91 -2.77 -0.27
N ALA A 149 -9.97 -2.59 -1.59
CA ALA A 149 -9.17 -3.34 -2.54
C ALA A 149 -7.67 -3.07 -2.36
N PHE A 150 -7.29 -1.84 -2.01
CA PHE A 150 -5.90 -1.52 -1.73
C PHE A 150 -5.39 -2.25 -0.47
N ASN A 151 -6.19 -2.32 0.60
CA ASN A 151 -5.86 -3.14 1.76
C ASN A 151 -5.66 -4.62 1.40
N LYS A 152 -6.55 -5.18 0.57
CA LYS A 152 -6.42 -6.57 0.09
C LYS A 152 -5.13 -6.79 -0.71
N GLU A 153 -4.72 -5.82 -1.52
CA GLU A 153 -3.46 -5.86 -2.26
C GLU A 153 -2.25 -5.88 -1.31
N LEU A 154 -2.24 -5.05 -0.26
CA LEU A 154 -1.16 -5.07 0.73
C LEU A 154 -1.04 -6.43 1.43
N CYS A 155 -2.16 -7.02 1.86
CA CYS A 155 -2.17 -8.37 2.43
C CYS A 155 -1.78 -9.46 1.41
N ALA A 156 -2.03 -9.24 0.11
CA ALA A 156 -1.59 -10.16 -0.94
C ALA A 156 -0.07 -10.08 -1.14
N LEU A 157 0.52 -8.88 -1.10
CA LEU A 157 1.96 -8.67 -1.20
C LEU A 157 2.71 -9.31 -0.03
N GLU A 158 2.19 -9.21 1.19
CA GLU A 158 2.76 -9.90 2.35
C GLU A 158 2.81 -11.42 2.14
N ARG A 159 1.67 -12.02 1.78
CA ARG A 159 1.57 -13.46 1.52
C ARG A 159 2.43 -13.91 0.35
N GLU A 160 2.60 -13.05 -0.67
CA GLU A 160 3.48 -13.34 -1.79
C GLU A 160 4.95 -13.35 -1.38
N LEU A 161 5.41 -12.39 -0.55
CA LEU A 161 6.77 -12.42 -0.03
C LEU A 161 7.05 -13.69 0.76
N ALA A 162 6.11 -14.11 1.63
CA ALA A 162 6.24 -15.36 2.37
C ALA A 162 6.36 -16.57 1.44
N ARG A 163 5.54 -16.64 0.39
CA ARG A 163 5.63 -17.71 -0.62
C ARG A 163 6.95 -17.68 -1.39
N LEU A 164 7.42 -16.51 -1.80
CA LEU A 164 8.70 -16.36 -2.50
C LEU A 164 9.84 -16.90 -1.64
N ARG A 165 9.90 -16.51 -0.37
CA ARG A 165 10.92 -16.98 0.58
C ARG A 165 10.88 -18.48 0.83
N ALA A 166 9.68 -19.08 0.85
CA ALA A 166 9.52 -20.52 1.07
C ALA A 166 9.94 -21.36 -0.14
N HIS A 167 9.66 -20.89 -1.36
CA HIS A 167 9.95 -21.65 -2.59
C HIS A 167 11.35 -21.35 -3.13
N TRP A 168 11.82 -20.12 -2.97
CA TRP A 168 13.05 -19.59 -3.55
C TRP A 168 13.79 -18.73 -2.52
N PRO A 169 14.35 -19.35 -1.46
CA PRO A 169 15.14 -18.62 -0.48
C PRO A 169 16.29 -17.89 -1.19
N LEU A 170 16.49 -16.63 -0.80
CA LEU A 170 17.61 -15.82 -1.28
C LEU A 170 18.85 -16.09 -0.46
#